data_AF-A0A7H8K133-F1
#
_entry.id   AF-A0A7H8K133-F1
#
_cell.length_a   1.000
_cell.length_b   1.000
_cell.length_c   1.000
_cell.angle_alpha   90.00
_cell.angle_beta   90.00
_cell.angle_gamma   90.00
#
_symmetry.space_group_name_H-M   'P 1'
#
loop_
_entity.id
_entity.type
_entity.pdbx_description
1 polymer ?
#
loop_
_entity_poly.entity_id
_entity_poly.type
_entity_poly.pdbx_seq_one_letter_code
_entity_poly.pdbx_strand_id
1 'polypeptide(L)'
;MFRRTTRVRRTTPTVTAAVLALAAAAALPAAAADARPERPSPAPRYTVQEIHTFLESFYGEHGPGTFARKYGISPALATKVRRTPGYDLLLCAQDRPGSIDIGRVTIAPATGTGRAVVTTHWGKSGQNRARLTAYVDRDARRPLQLHDVVCGF
;
A
#
# COMPACT_ATOMS: atom_id res chain seq x y z
N MET A 1 -4.74 -56.12 -27.76
CA MET A 1 -4.34 -56.65 -29.08
C MET A 1 -3.64 -55.54 -29.87
N PHE A 2 -2.43 -55.82 -30.38
CA PHE A 2 -1.59 -55.03 -31.34
C PHE A 2 -1.12 -53.62 -30.89
N ARG A 3 0.12 -53.16 -31.07
CA ARG A 3 1.35 -53.68 -31.71
C ARG A 3 2.54 -52.84 -31.21
N ARG A 4 3.67 -53.48 -30.85
CA ARG A 4 4.99 -52.83 -30.67
C ARG A 4 5.57 -52.43 -32.03
N THR A 5 6.24 -51.29 -32.13
CA THR A 5 7.35 -51.08 -33.08
C THR A 5 8.39 -50.12 -32.52
N THR A 6 9.49 -50.72 -32.05
CA THR A 6 10.83 -50.14 -31.89
C THR A 6 11.39 -49.64 -33.22
N ARG A 7 12.16 -48.55 -33.22
CA ARG A 7 13.13 -48.27 -34.29
C ARG A 7 14.52 -48.05 -33.71
N VAL A 8 15.46 -48.75 -34.34
CA VAL A 8 16.84 -49.02 -33.93
C VAL A 8 17.78 -48.36 -34.95
N ARG A 9 18.92 -47.87 -34.44
CA ARG A 9 20.23 -47.61 -35.10
C ARG A 9 20.31 -46.58 -36.24
N ARG A 10 21.34 -45.73 -36.16
CA ARG A 10 22.64 -45.98 -36.83
C ARG A 10 23.77 -45.13 -36.26
N THR A 11 24.95 -45.72 -36.27
CA THR A 11 26.22 -45.35 -35.66
C THR A 11 27.23 -44.91 -36.73
N THR A 12 28.02 -43.85 -36.42
CA THR A 12 29.48 -43.61 -36.71
C THR A 12 29.97 -43.57 -38.18
N PRO A 13 31.21 -43.10 -38.53
CA PRO A 13 32.35 -42.57 -37.74
C PRO A 13 33.14 -41.34 -38.33
N THR A 14 34.06 -40.77 -37.51
CA THR A 14 35.46 -40.26 -37.78
C THR A 14 35.71 -39.12 -38.82
N VAL A 15 36.67 -38.18 -38.69
CA VAL A 15 38.11 -38.25 -38.31
C VAL A 15 38.63 -36.86 -37.83
N THR A 16 39.57 -36.95 -36.89
CA THR A 16 40.54 -36.02 -36.23
C THR A 16 40.95 -34.67 -36.82
N ALA A 17 41.22 -33.72 -35.91
CA ALA A 17 42.53 -33.04 -35.79
C ALA A 17 42.72 -32.50 -34.36
N ALA A 18 43.90 -32.74 -33.80
CA ALA A 18 44.30 -32.49 -32.42
C ALA A 18 44.81 -31.06 -32.18
N VAL A 19 44.61 -30.52 -30.97
CA VAL A 19 45.58 -29.62 -30.32
C VAL A 19 45.55 -29.91 -28.83
N LEU A 20 46.72 -30.26 -28.27
CA LEU A 20 46.96 -30.33 -26.84
C LEU A 20 46.84 -28.93 -26.23
N ALA A 21 46.05 -28.78 -25.16
CA ALA A 21 46.25 -27.70 -24.20
C ALA A 21 45.97 -28.21 -22.78
N LEU A 22 47.03 -28.07 -22.00
CA LEU A 22 47.24 -28.39 -20.60
C LEU A 22 46.42 -27.45 -19.70
N ALA A 23 45.60 -27.97 -18.79
CA ALA A 23 45.23 -27.29 -17.55
C ALA A 23 44.59 -28.26 -16.55
N ALA A 24 45.38 -28.68 -15.57
CA ALA A 24 44.87 -29.23 -14.33
C ALA A 24 44.22 -28.08 -13.54
N ALA A 25 42.94 -28.21 -13.19
CA ALA A 25 42.32 -27.42 -12.13
C ALA A 25 41.36 -28.34 -11.37
N ALA A 26 41.67 -28.51 -10.09
CA ALA A 26 40.98 -29.36 -9.14
C ALA A 26 39.49 -29.03 -9.04
N ALA A 27 38.70 -30.08 -8.80
CA ALA A 27 37.27 -30.04 -8.53
C ALA A 27 36.92 -29.00 -7.46
N LEU A 28 36.11 -28.01 -7.84
CA LEU A 28 35.39 -27.16 -6.88
C LEU A 28 34.19 -27.96 -6.35
N PRO A 29 33.93 -27.98 -5.03
CA PRO A 29 32.70 -28.54 -4.51
C PRO A 29 31.54 -27.65 -4.98
N ALA A 30 30.63 -28.21 -5.76
CA ALA A 30 29.35 -27.60 -6.06
C ALA A 30 28.55 -27.50 -4.75
N ALA A 31 28.61 -26.33 -4.11
CA ALA A 31 27.73 -25.99 -3.01
C ALA A 31 26.30 -25.97 -3.56
N ALA A 32 25.57 -27.05 -3.34
CA ALA A 32 24.13 -27.09 -3.54
C ALA A 32 23.51 -26.07 -2.56
N ALA A 33 23.22 -24.88 -3.07
CA ALA A 33 22.46 -23.90 -2.32
C ALA A 33 21.06 -24.48 -2.09
N ASP A 34 20.78 -24.84 -0.85
CA ASP A 34 19.45 -25.21 -0.36
C ASP A 34 18.51 -24.04 -0.66
N ALA A 35 17.76 -24.15 -1.77
CA ALA A 35 16.73 -23.19 -2.14
C ALA A 35 15.55 -23.36 -1.17
N ARG A 36 15.68 -22.82 0.04
CA ARG A 36 14.52 -22.64 0.93
C ARG A 36 13.52 -21.74 0.20
N PRO A 37 12.23 -22.12 0.15
CA PRO A 37 11.21 -21.24 -0.40
C PRO A 37 11.21 -19.93 0.38
N GLU A 38 11.54 -18.85 -0.32
CA GLU A 38 11.57 -17.51 0.26
C GLU A 38 10.15 -17.15 0.68
N ARG A 39 9.96 -16.90 1.98
CA ARG A 39 8.67 -16.44 2.49
C ARG A 39 8.36 -15.12 1.80
N PRO A 40 7.15 -14.92 1.24
CA PRO A 40 6.79 -13.67 0.60
C PRO A 40 7.04 -12.51 1.56
N SER A 41 7.87 -11.55 1.15
CA SER A 41 8.10 -10.35 1.94
C SER A 41 6.75 -9.64 2.15
N PRO A 42 6.44 -9.16 3.37
CA PRO A 42 5.20 -8.44 3.61
C PRO A 42 5.08 -7.27 2.64
N ALA A 43 3.84 -7.02 2.17
CA ALA A 43 3.55 -5.90 1.30
C ALA A 43 4.14 -4.60 1.89
N PRO A 44 4.72 -3.71 1.06
CA PRO A 44 5.19 -2.43 1.56
C PRO A 44 4.02 -1.66 2.17
N ARG A 45 4.26 -1.03 3.32
CA ARG A 45 3.22 -0.27 4.04
C ARG A 45 3.67 1.13 4.35
N TYR A 46 2.77 2.08 4.22
CA TYR A 46 2.99 3.45 4.68
C TYR A 46 3.25 3.50 6.19
N THR A 47 4.20 4.34 6.55
CA THR A 47 4.63 4.62 7.92
C THR A 47 3.64 5.57 8.61
N VAL A 48 3.76 5.67 9.94
CA VAL A 48 2.97 6.61 10.74
C VAL A 48 3.21 8.06 10.29
N GLN A 49 4.46 8.41 9.97
CA GLN A 49 4.82 9.76 9.53
C GLN A 49 4.23 10.10 8.16
N GLU A 50 4.32 9.19 7.20
CA GLU A 50 3.73 9.40 5.86
C GLU A 50 2.21 9.60 5.94
N ILE A 51 1.54 8.84 6.82
CA ILE A 51 0.09 8.99 7.05
C ILE A 51 -0.21 10.34 7.71
N HIS A 52 0.62 10.79 8.67
CA HIS A 52 0.42 12.10 9.30
C HIS A 52 0.55 13.24 8.28
N THR A 53 1.64 13.24 7.50
CA THR A 53 1.86 14.24 6.44
C THR A 53 0.77 14.21 5.38
N PHE A 54 0.28 13.02 5.01
CA PHE A 54 -0.89 12.90 4.14
C PHE A 54 -2.12 13.57 4.75
N LEU A 55 -2.42 13.33 6.03
CA LEU A 55 -3.59 13.91 6.69
C LEU A 55 -3.48 15.44 6.83
N GLU A 56 -2.29 15.95 7.17
CA GLU A 56 -2.03 17.40 7.21
C GLU A 56 -2.26 18.04 5.84
N SER A 57 -1.71 17.44 4.78
CA SER A 57 -1.90 17.95 3.42
C SER A 57 -3.35 17.78 2.94
N PHE A 58 -4.00 16.68 3.30
CA PHE A 58 -5.37 16.38 2.90
C PHE A 58 -6.36 17.37 3.52
N TYR A 59 -6.29 17.58 4.84
CA TYR A 59 -7.21 18.49 5.54
C TYR A 59 -6.81 19.95 5.38
N GLY A 60 -5.52 20.28 5.30
CA GLY A 60 -5.05 21.66 5.31
C GLY A 60 -5.59 22.44 6.50
N GLU A 61 -5.71 23.76 6.34
CA GLU A 61 -6.16 24.65 7.42
C GLU A 61 -7.69 24.60 7.64
N HIS A 62 -8.48 24.58 6.56
CA HIS A 62 -9.94 24.73 6.63
C HIS A 62 -10.73 23.51 6.09
N GLY A 63 -10.03 22.41 5.81
CA GLY A 63 -10.61 21.21 5.24
C GLY A 63 -10.16 20.92 3.81
N PRO A 64 -10.48 19.71 3.30
CA PRO A 64 -9.92 19.24 2.05
C PRO A 64 -10.38 20.08 0.87
N GLY A 65 -9.43 20.50 0.05
CA GLY A 65 -9.68 21.18 -1.21
C GLY A 65 -10.23 20.25 -2.30
N THR A 66 -10.60 20.80 -3.45
CA THR A 66 -11.21 20.05 -4.56
C THR A 66 -10.36 18.86 -5.02
N PHE A 67 -9.03 19.03 -5.08
CA PHE A 67 -8.12 17.95 -5.49
C PHE A 67 -8.11 16.79 -4.48
N ALA A 68 -7.95 17.11 -3.18
CA ALA A 68 -7.98 16.12 -2.10
C ALA A 68 -9.32 15.37 -2.05
N ARG A 69 -10.44 16.07 -2.23
CA ARG A 69 -11.77 15.46 -2.30
C ARG A 69 -11.96 14.54 -3.51
N LYS A 70 -11.28 14.83 -4.63
CA LYS A 70 -11.41 14.05 -5.86
C LYS A 70 -10.51 12.82 -5.86
N TYR A 71 -9.27 12.95 -5.38
CA TYR A 71 -8.23 11.92 -5.54
C TYR A 71 -7.69 11.36 -4.23
N GLY A 72 -7.87 12.08 -3.12
CA GLY A 72 -7.38 11.71 -1.79
C GLY A 72 -8.35 10.87 -0.95
N ILE A 73 -9.50 10.48 -1.51
CA ILE A 73 -10.48 9.61 -0.82
C ILE A 73 -10.68 8.31 -1.60
N SER A 74 -10.94 7.23 -0.87
CA SER A 74 -11.23 5.94 -1.48
C SER A 74 -12.53 5.98 -2.30
N PRO A 75 -12.71 5.12 -3.32
CA PRO A 75 -13.97 5.03 -4.06
C PRO A 75 -15.19 4.73 -3.18
N ALA A 76 -14.99 3.94 -2.11
CA ALA A 76 -16.03 3.65 -1.13
C ALA A 76 -16.42 4.90 -0.34
N LEU A 77 -15.45 5.64 0.19
CA LEU A 77 -15.70 6.89 0.90
C LEU A 77 -16.32 7.96 -0.01
N ALA A 78 -15.85 8.07 -1.26
CA ALA A 78 -16.46 8.96 -2.25
C ALA A 78 -17.96 8.64 -2.46
N THR A 79 -18.32 7.36 -2.44
CA THR A 79 -19.72 6.94 -2.54
C THR A 79 -20.53 7.30 -1.29
N LYS A 80 -19.94 7.17 -0.10
CA LYS A 80 -20.54 7.60 1.17
C LYS A 80 -20.79 9.12 1.17
N VAL A 81 -19.80 9.91 0.76
CA VAL A 81 -19.91 11.38 0.64
C VAL A 81 -21.04 11.78 -0.31
N ARG A 82 -21.13 11.16 -1.50
CA ARG A 82 -22.22 11.48 -2.46
C ARG A 82 -23.63 11.16 -1.96
N ARG A 83 -23.76 10.21 -1.03
CA ARG A 83 -25.04 9.80 -0.43
C ARG A 83 -25.44 10.67 0.77
N THR A 84 -24.61 11.62 1.16
CA THR A 84 -24.84 12.49 2.31
C THR A 84 -24.91 13.96 1.85
N PRO A 85 -25.95 14.35 1.09
CA PRO A 85 -26.09 15.73 0.63
C PRO A 85 -26.35 16.67 1.82
N GLY A 86 -25.88 17.92 1.72
CA GLY A 86 -26.09 18.95 2.75
C GLY A 86 -25.27 18.78 4.02
N TYR A 87 -24.39 17.77 4.09
CA TYR A 87 -23.49 17.57 5.22
C TYR A 87 -22.13 17.06 4.71
N ASP A 88 -21.06 17.78 5.04
CA ASP A 88 -19.71 17.41 4.65
C ASP A 88 -19.19 16.30 5.57
N LEU A 89 -19.35 15.06 5.11
CA LEU A 89 -18.91 13.88 5.84
C LEU A 89 -17.39 13.84 6.09
N LEU A 90 -16.58 14.57 5.30
CA LEU A 90 -15.13 14.64 5.53
C LEU A 90 -14.78 15.55 6.71
N LEU A 91 -15.63 16.54 7.00
CA LEU A 91 -15.46 17.47 8.12
C LEU A 91 -16.41 17.20 9.28
N CYS A 92 -17.35 16.28 9.08
CA CYS A 92 -18.44 16.01 10.00
C CYS A 92 -19.25 17.27 10.36
N ALA A 93 -19.45 18.16 9.38
CA ALA A 93 -20.07 19.47 9.58
C ALA A 93 -20.78 19.97 8.32
N GLN A 94 -21.60 21.03 8.45
CA GLN A 94 -22.25 21.70 7.31
C GLN A 94 -21.40 22.85 6.76
N ASP A 95 -20.60 23.48 7.61
CA ASP A 95 -19.78 24.65 7.29
C ASP A 95 -18.28 24.31 7.27
N ARG A 96 -17.43 25.30 6.95
CA ARG A 96 -15.98 25.17 7.01
C ARG A 96 -15.43 25.61 8.38
N PRO A 97 -14.53 24.82 9.00
CA PRO A 97 -13.88 25.22 10.25
C PRO A 97 -12.89 26.36 10.04
N GLY A 98 -12.62 27.09 11.12
CA GLY A 98 -11.58 28.12 11.17
C GLY A 98 -10.18 27.53 11.17
N SER A 99 -9.96 26.39 11.82
CA SER A 99 -8.72 25.63 11.73
C SER A 99 -8.95 24.13 11.98
N ILE A 100 -7.97 23.31 11.58
CA ILE A 100 -7.98 21.86 11.78
C ILE A 100 -6.63 21.41 12.34
N ASP A 101 -6.68 20.63 13.41
CA ASP A 101 -5.51 19.98 14.00
C ASP A 101 -5.56 18.47 13.75
N ILE A 102 -4.44 17.91 13.28
CA ILE A 102 -4.26 16.47 13.13
C ILE A 102 -3.58 15.92 14.38
N GLY A 103 -4.27 15.01 15.06
CA GLY A 103 -3.74 14.32 16.21
C GLY A 103 -2.74 13.23 15.84
N ARG A 104 -2.14 12.62 16.86
CA ARG A 104 -1.19 11.51 16.69
C ARG A 104 -1.81 10.38 15.86
N VAL A 105 -1.08 9.96 14.82
CA VAL A 105 -1.42 8.78 14.05
C VAL A 105 -1.05 7.51 14.83
N THR A 106 -1.98 6.56 14.87
CA THR A 106 -1.82 5.23 15.43
C THR A 106 -2.19 4.18 14.39
N ILE A 107 -1.70 2.96 14.53
CA ILE A 107 -2.12 1.85 13.65
C ILE A 107 -3.20 1.05 14.39
N ALA A 108 -4.36 0.89 13.75
CA ALA A 108 -5.43 0.04 14.27
C ALA A 108 -5.00 -1.44 14.12
N PRO A 109 -4.83 -2.21 15.21
CA PRO A 109 -4.25 -3.56 15.14
C PRO A 109 -5.10 -4.54 14.31
N ALA A 110 -6.44 -4.44 14.40
CA ALA A 110 -7.36 -5.37 13.76
C ALA A 110 -7.45 -5.19 12.23
N THR A 111 -7.36 -3.96 11.74
CA THR A 111 -7.51 -3.63 10.31
C THR A 111 -6.18 -3.30 9.64
N GLY A 112 -5.13 -3.03 10.44
CA GLY A 112 -3.83 -2.60 9.95
C GLY A 112 -3.84 -1.21 9.31
N THR A 113 -4.92 -0.43 9.44
CA THR A 113 -5.09 0.92 8.89
C THR A 113 -4.49 2.00 9.80
N GLY A 114 -4.04 3.11 9.21
CA GLY A 114 -3.69 4.31 9.97
C GLY A 114 -4.94 4.97 10.54
N ARG A 115 -4.86 5.50 11.75
CA ARG A 115 -5.95 6.18 12.45
C ARG A 115 -5.43 7.42 13.15
N ALA A 116 -6.07 8.57 12.92
CA ALA A 116 -5.83 9.80 13.67
C ALA A 116 -7.14 10.46 14.08
N VAL A 117 -7.12 11.12 15.25
CA VAL A 117 -8.18 12.04 15.64
C VAL A 117 -7.91 13.38 14.95
N VAL A 118 -8.92 13.91 14.28
CA VAL A 118 -8.89 15.24 13.66
C VAL A 118 -9.77 16.15 14.51
N THR A 119 -9.22 17.27 14.95
CA THR A 119 -9.94 18.27 15.73
C THR A 119 -10.22 19.47 14.84
N THR A 120 -11.48 19.83 14.71
CA THR A 120 -11.92 21.02 13.96
C THR A 120 -12.30 22.12 14.94
N HIS A 121 -11.88 23.35 14.64
CA HIS A 121 -12.11 24.52 15.47
C HIS A 121 -13.09 25.48 14.79
N TRP A 122 -14.08 25.94 15.54
CA TRP A 122 -15.23 26.69 15.04
C TRP A 122 -15.42 27.99 15.82
N GLY A 123 -16.07 28.96 15.17
CA GLY A 123 -16.29 30.30 15.71
C GLY A 123 -15.02 31.17 15.71
N LYS A 124 -15.20 32.48 15.89
CA LYS A 124 -14.10 33.48 15.80
C LYS A 124 -12.95 33.24 16.79
N SER A 125 -13.21 32.56 17.91
CA SER A 125 -12.23 32.26 18.96
C SER A 125 -11.70 30.82 18.95
N GLY A 126 -12.19 29.95 18.05
CA GLY A 126 -11.79 28.53 17.99
C GLY A 126 -12.14 27.70 19.24
N GLN A 127 -13.00 28.23 20.12
CA GLN A 127 -13.42 27.60 21.37
C GLN A 127 -14.36 26.41 21.14
N ASN A 128 -15.17 26.47 20.09
CA ASN A 128 -16.05 25.37 19.71
C ASN A 128 -15.22 24.34 18.96
N ARG A 129 -15.14 23.12 19.49
CA ARG A 129 -14.34 22.05 18.88
C ARG A 129 -15.20 20.84 18.59
N ALA A 130 -14.96 20.22 17.44
CA ALA A 130 -15.52 18.92 17.11
C ALA A 130 -14.41 17.94 16.75
N ARG A 131 -14.64 16.66 17.00
CA ARG A 131 -13.67 15.59 16.71
C ARG A 131 -14.27 14.60 15.73
N LEU A 132 -13.41 14.14 14.83
CA LEU A 132 -13.67 13.01 13.94
C LEU A 132 -12.44 12.11 13.90
N THR A 133 -12.63 10.88 13.48
CA THR A 133 -11.53 9.92 13.31
C THR A 133 -11.37 9.65 11.83
N ALA A 134 -10.17 9.91 11.33
CA ALA A 134 -9.75 9.63 9.97
C ALA A 134 -9.04 8.27 9.90
N TYR A 135 -9.47 7.41 8.98
CA TYR A 135 -8.86 6.12 8.70
C TYR A 135 -8.19 6.12 7.33
N VAL A 136 -6.93 5.69 7.27
CA VAL A 136 -6.10 5.74 6.06
C VAL A 136 -5.61 4.34 5.72
N ASP A 137 -5.75 3.95 4.45
CA ASP A 137 -5.19 2.69 3.96
C ASP A 137 -3.66 2.77 3.97
N ARG A 138 -3.00 1.66 4.31
CA ARG A 138 -1.56 1.57 4.44
C ARG A 138 -0.89 0.77 3.32
N ASP A 139 -1.64 0.18 2.41
CA ASP A 139 -1.08 -0.56 1.28
C ASP A 139 -0.33 0.39 0.33
N ALA A 140 1.01 0.36 0.38
CA ALA A 140 1.85 1.25 -0.42
C ALA A 140 1.92 0.85 -1.90
N ARG A 141 1.20 -0.19 -2.32
CA ARG A 141 0.98 -0.50 -3.75
C ARG A 141 -0.06 0.43 -4.38
N ARG A 142 -0.81 1.16 -3.54
CA ARG A 142 -1.85 2.10 -3.95
C ARG A 142 -1.51 3.49 -3.42
N PRO A 143 -1.97 4.57 -4.08
CA PRO A 143 -1.86 5.90 -3.53
C PRO A 143 -2.48 5.99 -2.12
N LEU A 144 -1.87 6.79 -1.23
CA LEU A 144 -2.47 7.14 0.06
C LEU A 144 -3.84 7.78 -0.14
N GLN A 145 -4.84 7.20 0.50
CA GLN A 145 -6.21 7.69 0.46
C GLN A 145 -6.85 7.57 1.84
N LEU A 146 -7.69 8.54 2.14
CA LEU A 146 -8.62 8.47 3.25
C LEU A 146 -9.64 7.37 2.94
N HIS A 147 -9.61 6.31 3.74
CA HIS A 147 -10.43 5.14 3.57
C HIS A 147 -11.82 5.31 4.16
N ASP A 148 -11.91 5.88 5.37
CA ASP A 148 -13.17 6.17 6.04
C ASP A 148 -13.04 7.34 7.02
N VAL A 149 -14.18 7.92 7.38
CA VAL A 149 -14.33 8.94 8.42
C VAL A 149 -15.48 8.54 9.33
N VAL A 150 -15.22 8.63 10.63
CA VAL A 150 -16.22 8.45 11.69
C VAL A 150 -16.42 9.77 12.40
N CYS A 151 -17.67 10.25 12.36
CA CYS A 151 -18.13 11.44 13.06
C CYS A 151 -18.62 11.09 14.46
N GLY A 152 -18.20 11.87 15.47
CA GLY A 152 -18.75 11.78 16.82
C GLY A 152 -17.91 10.94 17.79
N PHE A 153 -17.19 11.65 18.67
CA PHE A 153 -16.83 11.26 20.04
C PHE A 153 -16.72 12.52 20.89
#